data_AF-A0A1Q9CNU0-F1
#
_entry.id   AF-A0A1Q9CNU0-F1
#
_cell.length_a   1.000
_cell.length_b   1.000
_cell.length_c   1.000
_cell.angle_alpha   90.00
_cell.angle_beta   90.00
_cell.angle_gamma   90.00
#
_symmetry.space_group_name_H-M   'P 1'
#
loop_
_entity.id
_entity.type
_entity.pdbx_description
1 polymer ?
#
loop_
_entity_poly.entity_id
_entity_poly.type
_entity_poly.pdbx_seq_one_letter_code
_entity_poly.pdbx_strand_id
1 'polypeptide(L)'
;MKVSCPCLYVWGGTHGTNYPTDMYRFDLCTKQWEYLITTGDLPCGRYIVGGSGINRYGDVFTFHFGTNVWRKVLCSGTDLSDGRYAHSAVLRDGYIYLYGGNDTVRHDDLLQLDLETKVWSRVAVHGKDCPPGRDFHAAVLRK
;
A
#
# COMPACT_ATOMS: atom_id res chain seq x y z
N MET A 1 -0.78 -25.82 -19.78
CA MET A 1 -0.88 -24.90 -18.63
C MET A 1 -1.85 -23.79 -19.01
N LYS A 2 -2.99 -23.63 -18.32
CA LYS A 2 -3.88 -22.48 -18.58
C LYS A 2 -3.16 -21.23 -18.12
N VAL A 3 -2.77 -20.36 -19.05
CA VAL A 3 -2.33 -19.01 -18.72
C VAL A 3 -3.55 -18.31 -18.12
N SER A 4 -3.52 -18.06 -16.80
CA SER A 4 -4.56 -17.28 -16.15
C SER A 4 -4.48 -15.85 -16.69
N CYS A 5 -5.61 -15.32 -17.15
CA CYS A 5 -5.67 -13.93 -17.58
C CYS A 5 -5.29 -12.99 -16.43
N PRO A 6 -4.47 -11.96 -16.69
CA PRO A 6 -4.10 -10.99 -15.66
C PRO A 6 -5.33 -10.18 -15.24
N CYS A 7 -5.40 -9.87 -13.95
CA CYS A 7 -6.49 -9.07 -13.38
C CYS A 7 -5.91 -7.80 -12.74
N LEU A 8 -6.61 -6.68 -12.94
CA LEU A 8 -6.42 -5.48 -12.14
C LEU A 8 -7.26 -5.61 -10.87
N TYR A 9 -6.70 -5.26 -9.72
CA TYR A 9 -7.41 -5.24 -8.45
C TYR A 9 -7.51 -3.82 -7.94
N VAL A 10 -8.70 -3.44 -7.48
CA VAL A 10 -8.99 -2.13 -6.89
C VAL A 10 -9.57 -2.37 -5.51
N TRP A 11 -8.98 -1.73 -4.50
CA TRP A 11 -9.48 -1.77 -3.14
C TRP A 11 -9.66 -0.36 -2.62
N GLY A 12 -10.81 -0.12 -2.01
CA GLY A 12 -11.17 1.16 -1.41
C GLY A 12 -11.09 2.34 -2.38
N GLY A 13 -10.73 3.51 -1.87
CA GLY A 13 -10.77 4.75 -2.64
C GLY A 13 -11.55 5.85 -1.95
N THR A 14 -12.01 6.82 -2.73
CA THR A 14 -12.98 7.82 -2.28
C THR A 14 -13.92 8.23 -3.41
N HIS A 15 -15.20 8.40 -3.07
CA HIS A 15 -16.19 9.06 -3.92
C HIS A 15 -16.50 10.49 -3.39
N GLY A 16 -15.51 11.14 -2.78
CA GLY A 16 -15.64 12.47 -2.17
C GLY A 16 -16.08 12.39 -0.70
N THR A 17 -17.30 11.93 -0.46
CA THR A 17 -17.86 11.85 0.92
C THR A 17 -17.80 10.44 1.52
N ASN A 18 -17.69 9.42 0.67
CA ASN A 18 -17.56 8.03 1.11
C ASN A 18 -16.15 7.49 0.83
N TYR A 19 -15.66 6.67 1.74
CA TYR A 19 -14.37 6.00 1.67
C TYR A 19 -14.60 4.49 1.77
N PRO A 20 -14.96 3.84 0.65
CA PRO A 20 -15.27 2.43 0.68
C PRO A 20 -14.03 1.62 1.06
N THR A 21 -14.26 0.41 1.56
CA THR A 21 -13.24 -0.62 1.85
C THR A 21 -13.54 -1.90 1.07
N ASP A 22 -14.28 -1.77 -0.03
CA ASP A 22 -14.66 -2.87 -0.91
C ASP A 22 -13.54 -3.22 -1.90
N MET A 23 -13.69 -4.41 -2.50
CA MET A 23 -12.69 -5.00 -3.38
C MET A 23 -13.35 -5.33 -4.71
N TYR A 24 -12.75 -4.87 -5.80
CA TYR A 24 -13.11 -5.25 -7.16
C TYR A 24 -11.92 -5.83 -7.89
N ARG A 25 -12.19 -6.70 -8.85
CA ARG A 25 -11.21 -7.06 -9.88
C ARG A 25 -11.77 -6.80 -11.27
N PHE A 26 -10.87 -6.48 -12.18
CA PHE A 26 -11.15 -6.38 -13.60
C PHE A 26 -10.32 -7.40 -14.36
N ASP A 27 -10.99 -8.33 -15.04
CA ASP A 27 -10.35 -9.32 -15.89
C ASP A 27 -9.96 -8.65 -17.22
N LEU A 28 -8.67 -8.60 -17.53
CA LEU A 28 -8.16 -7.89 -18.71
C LEU A 28 -8.48 -8.59 -20.04
N CYS A 29 -8.81 -9.88 -20.03
CA CYS A 29 -9.19 -10.62 -21.22
C CYS A 29 -10.67 -10.44 -21.56
N THR A 30 -11.54 -10.61 -20.56
CA THR A 30 -13.00 -10.51 -20.74
C THR A 30 -13.50 -9.06 -20.66
N LYS A 31 -12.68 -8.17 -20.11
CA LYS A 31 -12.99 -6.75 -19.86
C LYS A 31 -14.20 -6.58 -18.95
N GLN A 32 -14.32 -7.42 -17.93
CA GLN A 32 -15.43 -7.41 -16.98
C GLN A 32 -14.94 -7.07 -15.57
N TRP A 33 -15.74 -6.25 -14.87
CA TRP A 33 -15.59 -6.00 -13.45
C TRP A 33 -16.33 -7.06 -12.63
N GLU A 34 -15.75 -7.44 -11.51
CA GLU A 34 -16.34 -8.36 -10.55
C GLU A 34 -16.13 -7.81 -9.13
N TYR A 35 -17.22 -7.76 -8.36
CA TYR A 35 -17.16 -7.49 -6.93
C TYR A 35 -16.67 -8.72 -6.18
N LEU A 36 -15.68 -8.54 -5.30
CA LEU A 36 -15.13 -9.62 -4.49
C LEU A 36 -15.64 -9.54 -3.05
N ILE A 37 -16.27 -10.62 -2.59
CA ILE A 37 -16.53 -10.82 -1.16
C ILE A 37 -15.19 -11.15 -0.50
N THR A 38 -14.80 -10.36 0.51
CA THR A 38 -13.56 -10.55 1.25
C THR A 38 -13.82 -10.80 2.73
N THR A 39 -12.90 -11.50 3.39
CA THR A 39 -13.02 -11.90 4.80
C THR A 39 -11.67 -11.77 5.53
N GLY A 40 -11.62 -12.07 6.84
CA GLY A 40 -10.40 -12.04 7.65
C GLY A 40 -10.21 -10.72 8.39
N ASP A 41 -8.95 -10.31 8.58
CA ASP A 41 -8.58 -9.07 9.26
C ASP A 41 -8.79 -7.89 8.31
N LEU A 42 -10.05 -7.51 8.10
CA LEU A 42 -10.41 -6.45 7.16
C LEU A 42 -9.72 -5.14 7.55
N PRO A 43 -8.97 -4.50 6.63
CA PRO A 43 -8.36 -3.22 6.92
C PRO A 43 -9.45 -2.19 7.19
N CYS A 44 -9.45 -1.62 8.40
CA CYS A 44 -10.34 -0.54 8.81
C CYS A 44 -9.74 0.80 8.38
N GLY A 45 -9.73 1.09 7.07
CA GLY A 45 -9.02 2.28 6.60
C GLY A 45 -8.98 2.41 5.10
N ARG A 46 -8.40 3.50 4.59
CA ARG A 46 -8.56 3.90 3.20
C ARG A 46 -7.63 3.17 2.21
N TYR A 47 -6.43 2.70 2.62
CA TYR A 47 -5.47 2.05 1.70
C TYR A 47 -4.56 1.01 2.42
N ILE A 48 -4.18 -0.08 1.72
CA ILE A 48 -3.44 -1.27 2.23
C ILE A 48 -1.95 -1.00 2.51
N VAL A 49 -1.39 0.00 1.81
CA VAL A 49 -0.08 0.59 2.11
C VAL A 49 -0.25 2.09 1.86
N GLY A 50 -0.71 2.80 2.89
CA GLY A 50 -0.73 4.25 2.91
C GLY A 50 -1.97 4.99 2.48
N GLY A 51 -2.71 5.49 3.45
CA GLY A 51 -3.64 6.58 3.19
C GLY A 51 -4.68 6.80 4.29
N SER A 52 -5.03 8.07 4.43
CA SER A 52 -5.42 8.73 5.68
C SER A 52 -6.66 8.14 6.32
N GLY A 53 -6.66 8.00 7.63
CA GLY A 53 -7.84 8.04 8.47
C GLY A 53 -7.69 9.24 9.42
N ILE A 54 -8.76 9.63 10.10
CA ILE A 54 -8.63 10.46 11.33
C ILE A 54 -7.74 9.77 12.38
N ASN A 55 -7.54 8.45 12.24
CA ASN A 55 -6.56 7.68 12.97
C ASN A 55 -5.44 7.23 12.01
N ARG A 56 -4.21 7.59 12.38
CA ARG A 56 -3.00 7.45 11.56
C ARG A 56 -2.40 6.07 11.81
N TYR A 57 -2.80 5.07 11.02
CA TYR A 57 -2.34 3.69 11.24
C TYR A 57 -1.16 3.37 10.30
N GLY A 58 -0.02 2.99 10.87
CA GLY A 58 1.10 2.33 10.19
C GLY A 58 0.88 0.82 9.98
N ASP A 59 -0.39 0.39 9.98
CA ASP A 59 -0.76 -1.01 9.84
C ASP A 59 -0.49 -1.52 8.43
N VAL A 60 0.06 -2.73 8.34
CA VAL A 60 0.31 -3.43 7.07
C VAL A 60 -0.66 -4.58 6.97
N PHE A 61 -1.31 -4.72 5.81
CA PHE A 61 -2.20 -5.84 5.52
C PHE A 61 -1.75 -6.59 4.27
N THR A 62 -2.02 -7.89 4.24
CA THR A 62 -1.81 -8.73 3.06
C THR A 62 -3.12 -9.32 2.59
N PHE A 63 -3.27 -9.45 1.28
CA PHE A 63 -4.45 -10.05 0.66
C PHE A 63 -4.07 -11.35 -0.05
N HIS A 64 -4.78 -12.43 0.30
CA HIS A 64 -4.60 -13.71 -0.37
C HIS A 64 -5.61 -13.86 -1.52
N PHE A 65 -5.16 -13.67 -2.75
CA PHE A 65 -6.00 -13.65 -3.96
C PHE A 65 -6.76 -14.96 -4.24
N GLY A 66 -6.24 -16.11 -3.82
CA GLY A 66 -6.91 -17.40 -4.05
C GLY A 66 -8.11 -17.64 -3.13
N THR A 67 -8.15 -16.97 -1.97
CA THR A 67 -9.18 -17.18 -0.94
C THR A 67 -9.95 -15.91 -0.60
N ASN A 68 -9.55 -14.77 -1.16
CA ASN A 68 -10.07 -13.44 -0.83
C ASN A 68 -10.01 -13.10 0.68
N VAL A 69 -8.91 -13.50 1.34
CA VAL A 69 -8.72 -13.29 2.78
C VAL A 69 -7.69 -12.20 3.03
N TRP A 70 -8.06 -11.23 3.87
CA TRP A 70 -7.16 -10.23 4.45
C TRP A 70 -6.50 -10.75 5.72
N ARG A 71 -5.24 -10.38 5.93
CA ARG A 71 -4.50 -10.64 7.17
C ARG A 71 -3.71 -9.41 7.59
N LYS A 72 -3.83 -9.03 8.86
CA LYS A 72 -2.99 -7.99 9.44
C LYS A 72 -1.59 -8.55 9.65
N VAL A 73 -0.58 -7.81 9.21
CA VAL A 73 0.82 -8.13 9.42
C VAL A 73 1.32 -7.31 10.60
N LEU A 74 1.79 -7.99 11.62
CA LEU A 74 2.49 -7.34 12.72
C LEU A 74 3.89 -6.97 12.23
N CYS A 75 4.13 -5.67 12.11
CA CYS A 75 5.42 -5.12 11.74
C CYS A 75 6.11 -4.52 12.96
N SER A 76 7.43 -4.48 12.92
CA SER A 76 8.27 -3.79 13.91
C SER A 76 9.21 -2.79 13.22
N GLY A 77 10.04 -2.10 13.98
CA GLY A 77 10.91 -1.03 13.48
C GLY A 77 10.52 0.34 14.02
N THR A 78 11.39 1.33 13.81
CA THR A 78 11.32 2.64 14.50
C THR A 78 10.65 3.75 13.70
N ASP A 79 10.51 3.59 12.38
CA ASP A 79 10.34 4.76 11.50
C ASP A 79 8.89 5.01 11.02
N LEU A 80 7.94 4.13 11.36
CA LEU A 80 6.54 4.21 10.89
C LEU A 80 5.47 4.05 12.00
N SER A 81 5.84 4.19 13.28
CA SER A 81 4.92 3.96 14.41
C SER A 81 3.63 4.78 14.33
N ASP A 82 3.67 5.94 13.70
CA ASP A 82 2.59 6.94 13.78
C ASP A 82 1.72 7.02 12.52
N GLY A 83 2.05 6.28 11.45
CA GLY A 83 1.28 6.23 10.20
C GLY A 83 1.24 7.55 9.39
N ARG A 84 1.15 7.45 8.06
CA ARG A 84 1.07 8.62 7.16
C ARG A 84 0.23 8.34 5.93
N TYR A 85 -0.28 9.39 5.29
CA TYR A 85 -1.16 9.27 4.12
C TYR A 85 -0.55 9.77 2.82
N ALA A 86 -1.13 9.31 1.70
CA ALA A 86 -0.80 9.73 0.35
C ALA A 86 0.72 9.67 0.03
N HIS A 87 1.40 8.71 0.65
CA HIS A 87 2.71 8.27 0.19
C HIS A 87 2.55 7.40 -1.06
N SER A 88 3.65 7.16 -1.74
CA SER A 88 3.71 6.14 -2.77
C SER A 88 4.49 4.93 -2.25
N ALA A 89 4.12 3.73 -2.72
CA ALA A 89 4.80 2.51 -2.35
C ALA A 89 4.99 1.60 -3.56
N VAL A 90 6.11 0.87 -3.59
CA VAL A 90 6.46 -0.07 -4.67
C VAL A 90 7.04 -1.36 -4.08
N LEU A 91 6.66 -2.50 -4.67
CA LEU A 91 7.14 -3.82 -4.27
C LEU A 91 8.31 -4.27 -5.15
N ARG A 92 9.42 -4.69 -4.55
CA ARG A 92 10.58 -5.22 -5.28
C ARG A 92 11.46 -6.10 -4.42
N ASP A 93 11.85 -7.25 -4.96
CA ASP A 93 12.86 -8.16 -4.39
C ASP A 93 12.64 -8.47 -2.90
N GLY A 94 11.39 -8.69 -2.47
CA GLY A 94 11.06 -8.99 -1.07
C GLY A 94 10.90 -7.77 -0.17
N TYR A 95 10.97 -6.55 -0.72
CA TYR A 95 10.80 -5.31 0.03
C TYR A 95 9.63 -4.48 -0.50
N ILE A 96 8.94 -3.80 0.40
CA ILE A 96 8.09 -2.67 0.05
C ILE A 96 8.88 -1.40 0.32
N TYR A 97 9.09 -0.57 -0.70
CA TYR A 97 9.67 0.76 -0.54
C TYR A 97 8.56 1.78 -0.46
N LEU A 98 8.69 2.73 0.45
CA LEU A 98 7.74 3.81 0.71
C LEU A 98 8.47 5.14 0.63
N TYR A 99 7.93 6.08 -0.13
CA TYR A 99 8.48 7.44 -0.19
C TYR A 99 7.41 8.50 0.15
N GLY A 100 7.83 9.46 0.97
CA GLY A 100 7.07 10.64 1.34
C GLY A 100 5.77 10.35 2.08
N GLY A 101 4.71 11.08 1.73
CA GLY A 101 3.44 11.10 2.44
C GLY A 101 3.36 12.20 3.50
N ASN A 102 2.26 12.21 4.24
CA ASN A 102 1.92 13.30 5.16
C ASN A 102 1.28 12.77 6.45
N ASP A 103 1.71 13.29 7.60
CA ASP A 103 1.16 13.04 8.93
C ASP A 103 0.96 14.34 9.75
N THR A 104 0.71 15.45 9.04
CA THR A 104 0.84 16.88 9.40
C THR A 104 2.11 17.53 8.86
N VAL A 105 3.15 16.74 8.58
CA VAL A 105 4.34 17.19 7.88
C VAL A 105 4.52 16.35 6.62
N ARG A 106 4.95 16.97 5.53
CA ARG A 106 5.31 16.26 4.30
C ARG A 106 6.69 15.64 4.46
N HIS A 107 6.78 14.33 4.24
CA HIS A 107 8.02 13.57 4.40
C HIS A 107 8.79 13.46 3.09
N ASP A 108 10.11 13.38 3.20
CA ASP A 108 11.09 13.21 2.12
C ASP A 108 11.98 11.97 2.31
N ASP A 109 11.64 11.13 3.29
CA ASP A 109 12.36 9.90 3.60
C ASP A 109 11.99 8.77 2.64
N LEU A 110 12.95 7.85 2.48
CA LEU A 110 12.75 6.56 1.82
C LEU A 110 12.80 5.49 2.90
N LEU A 111 11.68 4.80 3.09
CA LEU A 111 11.55 3.70 4.04
C LEU A 111 11.42 2.39 3.27
N GLN A 112 11.82 1.30 3.89
CA GLN A 112 11.61 -0.05 3.37
C GLN A 112 11.06 -0.97 4.45
N LEU A 113 10.12 -1.84 4.06
CA LEU A 113 9.66 -2.99 4.84
C LEU A 113 10.26 -4.25 4.22
N ASP A 114 11.06 -4.96 5.01
CA ASP A 114 11.49 -6.31 4.70
C ASP A 114 10.30 -7.27 4.86
N LEU A 115 9.89 -7.96 3.79
CA LEU A 115 8.74 -8.87 3.83
C LEU A 115 9.07 -10.23 4.43
N GLU A 116 10.33 -10.58 4.64
CA GLU A 116 10.67 -11.80 5.37
C GLU A 116 10.61 -11.53 6.88
N THR A 117 11.34 -10.50 7.32
CA THR A 117 11.48 -10.18 8.75
C THR A 117 10.34 -9.32 9.31
N LYS A 118 9.54 -8.68 8.44
CA LYS A 118 8.49 -7.72 8.80
C LYS A 118 9.01 -6.51 9.57
N VAL A 119 10.26 -6.12 9.32
CA VAL A 119 10.92 -4.98 9.96
C VAL A 119 10.95 -3.79 9.01
N TRP A 120 10.47 -2.64 9.47
CA TRP A 120 10.66 -1.36 8.81
C TRP A 120 12.03 -0.77 9.15
N SER A 121 12.65 -0.14 8.15
CA SER A 121 13.90 0.60 8.31
C SER A 121 14.00 1.74 7.30
N ARG A 122 14.65 2.83 7.69
CA ARG A 122 15.04 3.90 6.76
C ARG A 122 16.17 3.46 5.84
N VAL A 123 16.01 3.77 4.55
CA VAL A 123 17.04 3.57 3.53
C VAL A 123 17.99 4.76 3.57
N ALA A 124 19.29 4.50 3.62
CA ALA A 124 20.30 5.54 3.46
C ALA A 124 20.31 6.01 2.00
N VAL A 125 19.91 7.27 1.78
CA VAL A 125 19.88 7.89 0.45
C VAL A 125 21.14 8.76 0.29
N HIS A 126 21.79 8.64 -0.86
CA HIS A 126 22.98 9.42 -1.21
C HIS A 126 22.72 10.22 -2.48
N GLY A 127 23.21 11.46 -2.52
CA GLY A 127 23.04 12.36 -3.67
C GLY A 127 22.68 13.77 -3.23
N LYS A 128 22.89 14.75 -4.13
CA LYS A 128 22.53 16.15 -3.86
C LYS A 128 21.08 16.47 -4.21
N ASP A 129 20.47 15.69 -5.10
CA ASP A 129 19.15 15.98 -5.69
C ASP A 129 18.03 15.10 -5.11
N CYS A 130 18.02 14.92 -3.79
CA CYS A 130 16.90 14.25 -3.11
C CYS A 130 15.63 15.10 -3.30
N PRO A 131 14.50 14.51 -3.73
CA PRO A 131 13.28 15.28 -3.87
C PRO A 131 12.82 15.80 -2.49
N PRO A 132 12.26 17.02 -2.38
CA PRO A 132 11.65 17.50 -1.14
C PRO A 132 10.37 16.73 -0.81
N GLY A 133 9.96 16.87 0.45
CA GLY A 133 8.84 16.09 0.98
C GLY A 133 7.51 16.40 0.30
N ARG A 134 6.73 15.34 0.03
CA ARG A 134 5.54 15.40 -0.83
C ARG A 134 4.52 14.31 -0.54
N ASP A 135 3.27 14.59 -0.86
CA ASP A 135 2.12 13.69 -0.81
C ASP A 135 1.38 13.67 -2.16
N PHE A 136 0.45 12.72 -2.35
CA PHE A 136 -0.37 12.54 -3.57
C PHE A 136 0.41 12.30 -4.86
N HIS A 137 1.63 11.80 -4.75
CA HIS A 137 2.50 11.49 -5.87
C HIS A 137 2.38 10.00 -6.26
N ALA A 138 2.82 9.67 -7.47
CA ALA A 138 2.92 8.30 -7.94
C ALA A 138 4.39 7.85 -7.98
N ALA A 139 4.62 6.57 -7.70
CA ALA A 139 5.91 5.92 -7.92
C ALA A 139 5.73 4.64 -8.73
N VAL A 140 6.74 4.31 -9.52
CA VAL A 140 6.81 3.07 -10.29
C VAL A 140 8.25 2.63 -10.33
N LEU A 141 8.47 1.32 -10.29
CA LEU A 141 9.77 0.73 -10.59
C LEU A 141 9.79 0.35 -12.06
N ARG A 142 10.74 0.92 -12.80
CA ARG A 142 11.03 0.54 -14.16
C ARG A 142 12.09 -0.56 -14.15
N LYS A 143 11.85 -1.64 -14.88
CA LYS A 143 12.83 -2.68 -15.17
C LYS A 143 13.82 -2.21 -16.23
#